data_AF-A0A956QJG2-F1
#
_entry.id   AF-A0A956QJG2-F1
#
_cell.length_a   1.000
_cell.length_b   1.000
_cell.length_c   1.000
_cell.angle_alpha   90.00
_cell.angle_beta   90.00
_cell.angle_gamma   90.00
#
_symmetry.space_group_name_H-M   'P 1'
#
loop_
_entity.id
_entity.type
_entity.pdbx_description
1 polymer ?
#
loop_
_entity_poly.entity_id
_entity_poly.type
_entity_poly.pdbx_seq_one_letter_code
_entity_poly.pdbx_strand_id
1 'polypeptide(L)'
;YGLTKGQFSPTSLAGHKTKSSPMGSVEQPLNPISLALAAEATFVARSIDVETKHLQSVLKAAAEHKGTSFVEVYQNCNIFNDGAWKYTTDPNTKKDNVLILEHGKPMKFGTGANKGIRVNGLSLEVVELGDGVNDSDLLVHDANREDPNLAYALSRLTYPNYPVPIGIFRNVTKMTYETGLLGQVEAAKAMQGEGDLKELYFSSDIWTVTEDGTERSPANGRVKQTPFERAFDDMMAGWAEALTPVQQSLATIPIRELQPIPPITCTPEDTLADIVARLKEANQACALVCNEKGELCGTFTDRDILRVALLVTDLSQVTVGQCMWTNPLALRADLPIARALHAFSVRTQRHLPLCDADHKPVGVITTNHVVEFIKRRLAAEER
;
A
#
# COMPACT_ATOMS: atom_id res chain seq x y z
N TYR A 1 6.09 -23.32 2.71
CA TYR A 1 4.97 -22.64 2.05
C TYR A 1 3.79 -23.57 1.85
N GLY A 2 2.66 -23.34 2.54
CA GLY A 2 1.49 -24.22 2.45
C GLY A 2 0.74 -24.10 1.11
N LEU A 3 0.44 -22.87 0.68
CA LEU A 3 -0.39 -22.62 -0.51
C LEU A 3 0.19 -23.19 -1.81
N THR A 4 1.50 -23.08 -1.98
CA THR A 4 2.22 -23.59 -3.16
C THR A 4 2.56 -25.07 -3.08
N LYS A 5 1.97 -25.82 -2.14
CA LYS A 5 2.11 -27.28 -1.96
C LYS A 5 3.40 -27.75 -1.27
N GLY A 6 3.87 -27.03 -0.26
CA GLY A 6 4.78 -27.58 0.75
C GLY A 6 6.27 -27.47 0.43
N GLN A 7 6.72 -26.43 -0.26
CA GLN A 7 8.15 -26.08 -0.35
C GLN A 7 8.66 -25.60 1.02
N PHE A 8 9.98 -25.66 1.24
CA PHE A 8 10.57 -25.09 2.46
C PHE A 8 10.41 -23.55 2.47
N SER A 9 10.43 -22.97 3.66
CA SER A 9 10.39 -21.52 3.91
C SER A 9 11.73 -21.03 4.50
N PRO A 10 11.97 -19.72 4.57
CA PRO A 10 13.16 -19.18 5.23
C PRO A 10 13.30 -19.53 6.73
N THR A 11 12.23 -20.06 7.34
CA THR A 11 12.19 -20.53 8.73
C THR A 11 12.23 -22.05 8.86
N SER A 12 12.30 -22.79 7.75
CA SER A 12 12.43 -24.25 7.77
C SER A 12 13.81 -24.65 8.28
N LEU A 13 13.85 -25.66 9.17
CA LEU A 13 15.11 -26.17 9.72
C LEU A 13 16.00 -26.76 8.63
N ALA A 14 17.31 -26.65 8.81
CA ALA A 14 18.28 -27.37 7.99
C ALA A 14 17.97 -28.89 8.03
N GLY A 15 18.08 -29.53 6.88
CA GLY A 15 17.71 -30.94 6.66
C GLY A 15 16.21 -31.17 6.44
N HIS A 16 15.33 -30.16 6.56
CA HIS A 16 13.90 -30.34 6.35
C HIS A 16 13.59 -30.73 4.89
N LYS A 17 13.08 -31.94 4.69
CA LYS A 17 12.77 -32.50 3.37
C LYS A 17 11.41 -32.04 2.89
N THR A 18 11.37 -31.53 1.67
CA THR A 18 10.14 -31.10 1.00
C THR A 18 10.12 -31.62 -0.44
N LYS A 19 8.99 -31.45 -1.15
CA LYS A 19 8.88 -31.90 -2.55
C LYS A 19 9.91 -31.23 -3.47
N SER A 20 10.19 -29.94 -3.26
CA SER A 20 11.19 -29.18 -4.02
C SER A 20 12.61 -29.37 -3.51
N SER A 21 12.79 -29.90 -2.30
CA SER A 21 14.09 -30.13 -1.67
C SER A 21 14.15 -31.55 -1.09
N PRO A 22 14.22 -32.57 -1.96
CA PRO A 22 14.13 -33.97 -1.54
C PRO A 22 15.32 -34.43 -0.67
N MET A 23 16.47 -33.78 -0.82
CA MET A 23 17.66 -34.02 -0.01
C MET A 23 17.65 -33.25 1.32
N GLY A 24 16.65 -32.41 1.55
CA GLY A 24 16.56 -31.50 2.70
C GLY A 24 17.05 -30.09 2.37
N SER A 25 16.59 -29.10 3.13
CA SER A 25 17.12 -27.74 3.05
C SER A 25 18.56 -27.68 3.56
N VAL A 26 19.45 -26.97 2.86
CA VAL A 26 20.82 -26.67 3.35
C VAL A 26 20.90 -25.28 3.99
N GLU A 27 19.85 -24.48 3.85
CA GLU A 27 19.82 -23.11 4.33
C GLU A 27 19.70 -23.06 5.86
N GLN A 28 20.38 -22.08 6.46
CA GLN A 28 20.21 -21.76 7.86
C GLN A 28 18.90 -20.97 8.03
N PRO A 29 18.01 -21.36 8.95
CA PRO A 29 16.77 -20.66 9.16
C PRO A 29 17.02 -19.25 9.70
N LEU A 30 16.32 -18.26 9.16
CA LEU A 30 16.31 -16.93 9.74
C LEU A 30 15.52 -16.92 11.05
N ASN A 31 15.91 -16.02 11.96
CA ASN A 31 15.17 -15.77 13.20
C ASN A 31 14.30 -14.51 13.02
N PRO A 32 12.97 -14.64 12.90
CA PRO A 32 12.12 -13.49 12.58
C PRO A 32 12.14 -12.40 13.65
N ILE A 33 12.23 -12.78 14.93
CA ILE A 33 12.31 -11.83 16.05
C ILE A 33 13.64 -11.05 15.98
N SER A 34 14.77 -11.73 15.78
CA SER A 34 16.07 -11.04 15.61
C SER A 34 16.05 -10.08 14.42
N LEU A 35 15.40 -10.47 13.31
CA LEU A 35 15.29 -9.63 12.12
C LEU A 35 14.42 -8.40 12.38
N ALA A 36 13.28 -8.56 13.05
CA ALA A 36 12.41 -7.45 13.42
C ALA A 36 13.12 -6.47 14.38
N LEU A 37 13.87 -6.98 15.35
CA LEU A 37 14.68 -6.16 16.24
C LEU A 37 15.80 -5.41 15.47
N ALA A 38 16.44 -6.06 14.49
CA ALA A 38 17.47 -5.43 13.66
C ALA A 38 16.93 -4.34 12.75
N ALA A 39 15.66 -4.46 12.37
CA ALA A 39 14.93 -3.42 11.65
C ALA A 39 14.40 -2.31 12.59
N GLU A 40 14.82 -2.26 13.86
CA GLU A 40 14.42 -1.25 14.84
C GLU A 40 12.90 -1.23 15.14
N ALA A 41 12.22 -2.36 14.98
CA ALA A 41 10.80 -2.47 15.33
C ALA A 41 10.58 -2.10 16.81
N THR A 42 9.57 -1.27 17.05
CA THR A 42 9.25 -0.73 18.38
C THR A 42 8.32 -1.64 19.17
N PHE A 43 7.61 -2.54 18.49
CA PHE A 43 6.86 -3.63 19.11
C PHE A 43 7.21 -4.96 18.45
N VAL A 44 7.65 -5.94 19.25
CA VAL A 44 8.03 -7.28 18.78
C VAL A 44 7.51 -8.32 19.76
N ALA A 45 6.75 -9.29 19.26
CA ALA A 45 6.16 -10.36 20.07
C ALA A 45 6.18 -11.73 19.38
N ARG A 46 6.06 -12.80 20.16
CA ARG A 46 5.79 -14.17 19.68
C ARG A 46 4.58 -14.75 20.39
N SER A 47 3.75 -15.51 19.68
CA SER A 47 2.73 -16.36 20.28
C SER A 47 2.61 -17.68 19.53
N ILE A 48 1.72 -18.55 20.00
CA ILE A 48 1.39 -19.85 19.41
C ILE A 48 -0.10 -19.83 19.06
N ASP A 49 -0.47 -20.37 17.91
CA ASP A 49 -1.84 -20.39 17.39
C ASP A 49 -2.87 -21.03 18.34
N VAL A 50 -2.51 -22.16 18.96
CA VAL A 50 -3.39 -22.89 19.89
C VAL A 50 -3.50 -22.22 21.27
N GLU A 51 -2.62 -21.26 21.58
CA GLU A 51 -2.66 -20.49 22.83
C GLU A 51 -3.60 -19.28 22.70
N THR A 52 -4.88 -19.55 22.43
CA THR A 52 -5.86 -18.54 21.99
C THR A 52 -5.93 -17.31 22.91
N LYS A 53 -5.99 -17.49 24.23
CA LYS A 53 -6.04 -16.38 25.20
C LYS A 53 -4.77 -15.53 25.18
N HIS A 54 -3.61 -16.17 25.08
CA HIS A 54 -2.32 -15.49 25.02
C HIS A 54 -2.15 -14.77 23.67
N LEU A 55 -2.52 -15.42 22.56
CA LEU A 55 -2.48 -14.79 21.24
C LEU A 55 -3.40 -13.55 21.20
N GLN A 56 -4.60 -13.64 21.76
CA GLN A 56 -5.52 -12.50 21.86
C GLN A 56 -4.91 -11.33 22.65
N SER A 57 -4.27 -11.59 23.79
CA SER A 57 -3.64 -10.53 24.57
C SER A 57 -2.46 -9.88 23.84
N VAL A 58 -1.63 -10.68 23.16
CA VAL A 58 -0.52 -10.17 22.34
C VAL A 58 -1.00 -9.32 21.17
N LEU A 59 -2.01 -9.79 20.43
CA LEU A 59 -2.56 -9.04 19.29
C LEU A 59 -3.26 -7.76 19.72
N LYS A 60 -3.93 -7.77 20.88
CA LYS A 60 -4.51 -6.55 21.47
C LYS A 60 -3.42 -5.52 21.78
N ALA A 61 -2.36 -5.93 22.47
CA ALA A 61 -1.24 -5.03 22.77
C ALA A 61 -0.55 -4.51 21.49
N ALA A 62 -0.41 -5.36 20.47
CA ALA A 62 0.16 -4.99 19.18
C ALA A 62 -0.69 -3.92 18.44
N ALA A 63 -2.03 -3.99 18.58
CA ALA A 63 -2.96 -3.03 18.00
C ALA A 63 -3.03 -1.70 18.76
N GLU A 64 -2.81 -1.73 20.08
CA GLU A 64 -2.73 -0.54 20.93
C GLU A 64 -1.40 0.21 20.79
N HIS A 65 -0.37 -0.47 20.29
CA HIS A 65 0.96 0.09 20.09
C HIS A 65 0.98 1.20 19.04
N LYS A 66 1.63 2.33 19.37
CA LYS A 66 1.82 3.46 18.44
C LYS A 66 3.14 3.31 17.70
N GLY A 67 3.13 2.53 16.63
CA GLY A 67 4.29 2.29 15.79
C GLY A 67 4.14 1.03 14.96
N THR A 68 5.25 0.54 14.39
CA THR A 68 5.27 -0.73 13.67
C THR A 68 5.32 -1.89 14.65
N SER A 69 4.33 -2.78 14.55
CA SER A 69 4.22 -3.99 15.37
C SER A 69 4.53 -5.25 14.55
N PHE A 70 5.43 -6.09 15.05
CA PHE A 70 5.73 -7.42 14.50
C PHE A 70 5.32 -8.51 15.49
N VAL A 71 4.49 -9.46 15.04
CA VAL A 71 4.05 -10.61 15.85
C VAL A 71 4.35 -11.90 15.08
N GLU A 72 5.27 -12.70 15.61
CA GLU A 72 5.51 -14.06 15.11
C GLU A 72 4.49 -15.02 15.74
N VAL A 73 3.78 -15.79 14.91
CA VAL A 73 2.86 -16.81 15.39
C VAL A 73 3.35 -18.17 14.95
N TYR A 74 3.71 -19.03 15.91
CA TYR A 74 3.96 -20.43 15.65
C TYR A 74 2.63 -21.10 15.31
N GLN A 75 2.52 -21.50 14.05
CA GLN A 75 1.31 -22.07 13.50
C GLN A 75 1.62 -23.41 12.83
N ASN A 76 0.85 -24.44 13.17
CA ASN A 76 1.03 -25.76 12.58
C ASN A 76 0.42 -25.82 11.17
N CYS A 77 1.08 -26.52 10.25
CA CYS A 77 0.53 -26.81 8.94
C CYS A 77 0.23 -28.30 8.82
N ASN A 78 -0.97 -28.71 9.24
CA ASN A 78 -1.38 -30.11 9.33
C ASN A 78 -1.18 -30.92 8.02
N ILE A 79 -1.20 -30.26 6.86
CA ILE A 79 -1.08 -30.93 5.55
C ILE A 79 0.36 -31.19 5.15
N PHE A 80 1.28 -30.26 5.42
CA PHE A 80 2.64 -30.29 4.84
C PHE A 80 3.77 -30.29 5.86
N ASN A 81 3.52 -29.87 7.09
CA ASN A 81 4.53 -29.79 8.15
C ASN A 81 3.86 -30.03 9.51
N ASP A 82 3.25 -31.20 9.65
CA ASP A 82 2.54 -31.57 10.87
C ASP A 82 3.50 -31.83 12.03
N GLY A 83 3.13 -31.37 13.22
CA GLY A 83 3.94 -31.52 14.43
C GLY A 83 5.14 -30.59 14.53
N ALA A 84 5.28 -29.60 13.64
CA ALA A 84 6.42 -28.67 13.60
C ALA A 84 6.72 -28.00 14.95
N TRP A 85 5.67 -27.74 15.73
CA TRP A 85 5.74 -27.05 17.02
C TRP A 85 5.25 -27.92 18.19
N LYS A 86 5.28 -29.26 18.04
CA LYS A 86 4.72 -30.17 19.06
C LYS A 86 5.33 -29.96 20.45
N TYR A 87 6.63 -29.65 20.53
CA TYR A 87 7.32 -29.40 21.79
C TYR A 87 6.83 -28.13 22.52
N THR A 88 6.18 -27.19 21.83
CA THR A 88 5.56 -26.00 22.46
C THR A 88 4.06 -26.14 22.66
N THR A 89 3.41 -27.17 22.13
CA THR A 89 1.95 -27.35 22.17
C THR A 89 1.49 -28.58 22.95
N ASP A 90 2.34 -29.60 23.10
CA ASP A 90 2.02 -30.81 23.86
C ASP A 90 1.85 -30.49 25.36
N PRO A 91 0.67 -30.72 25.97
CA PRO A 91 0.40 -30.38 27.36
C PRO A 91 1.39 -30.99 28.37
N ASN A 92 2.02 -32.11 28.04
CA ASN A 92 2.95 -32.81 28.93
C ASN A 92 4.35 -32.19 28.93
N THR A 93 4.73 -31.46 27.87
CA THR A 93 6.10 -30.94 27.72
C THR A 93 6.15 -29.42 27.58
N LYS A 94 5.05 -28.78 27.17
CA LYS A 94 4.96 -27.34 26.93
C LYS A 94 5.45 -26.52 28.12
N LYS A 95 5.09 -26.89 29.35
CA LYS A 95 5.48 -26.12 30.56
C LYS A 95 6.99 -26.06 30.73
N ASP A 96 7.71 -27.09 30.31
CA ASP A 96 9.16 -27.17 30.39
C ASP A 96 9.88 -26.60 29.16
N ASN A 97 9.16 -26.39 28.06
CA ASN A 97 9.72 -25.93 26.79
C ASN A 97 9.33 -24.50 26.42
N VAL A 98 8.39 -23.86 27.13
CA VAL A 98 7.88 -22.52 26.84
C VAL A 98 8.10 -21.60 28.02
N LEU A 99 8.71 -20.45 27.75
CA LEU A 99 8.86 -19.35 28.70
C LEU A 99 7.86 -18.26 28.35
N ILE A 100 6.95 -17.92 29.26
CA ILE A 100 6.01 -16.81 29.06
C ILE A 100 6.67 -15.53 29.59
N LEU A 101 6.87 -14.57 28.69
CA LEU A 101 7.43 -13.27 28.99
C LEU A 101 6.34 -12.34 29.53
N GLU A 102 6.48 -11.95 30.80
CA GLU A 102 5.58 -11.01 31.47
C GLU A 102 6.40 -9.82 31.98
N HIS A 103 6.09 -8.61 31.49
CA HIS A 103 6.82 -7.41 31.87
C HIS A 103 6.77 -7.18 33.39
N GLY A 104 7.93 -6.88 33.98
CA GLY A 104 8.11 -6.66 35.41
C GLY A 104 8.15 -7.94 36.24
N LYS A 105 8.09 -9.14 35.64
CA LYS A 105 8.15 -10.41 36.38
C LYS A 105 9.45 -11.19 36.15
N PRO A 106 9.92 -11.95 37.15
CA PRO A 106 11.01 -12.90 36.98
C PRO A 106 10.68 -13.93 35.89
N MET A 107 11.63 -14.21 35.01
CA MET A 107 11.45 -15.18 33.92
C MET A 107 11.52 -16.61 34.43
N LYS A 108 10.34 -17.19 34.72
CA LYS A 108 10.17 -18.55 35.23
C LYS A 108 9.41 -19.44 34.26
N PHE A 109 9.75 -20.72 34.26
CA PHE A 109 9.09 -21.76 33.47
C PHE A 109 9.29 -23.13 34.15
N GLY A 110 8.86 -24.20 33.50
CA GLY A 110 8.95 -25.56 34.04
C GLY A 110 7.69 -26.01 34.77
N THR A 111 7.53 -27.32 34.90
CA THR A 111 6.43 -27.89 35.66
C THR A 111 6.54 -27.48 37.14
N GLY A 112 5.57 -26.69 37.61
CA GLY A 112 5.61 -26.11 38.96
C GLY A 112 6.45 -24.82 39.07
N ALA A 113 6.82 -24.20 37.94
CA ALA A 113 7.67 -23.01 37.89
C ALA A 113 9.02 -23.20 38.63
N ASN A 114 9.62 -24.39 38.44
CA ASN A 114 10.85 -24.82 39.10
C ASN A 114 12.13 -24.43 38.33
N LYS A 115 12.02 -23.77 37.17
CA LYS A 115 13.16 -23.29 36.38
C LYS A 115 13.04 -21.79 36.13
N GLY A 116 14.18 -21.15 35.91
CA GLY A 116 14.24 -19.73 35.57
C GLY A 116 15.39 -19.39 34.64
N ILE A 117 15.36 -18.16 34.13
CA ILE A 117 16.44 -17.58 33.33
C ILE A 117 17.19 -16.57 34.18
N ARG A 118 18.52 -16.67 34.23
CA ARG A 118 19.40 -15.65 34.83
C ARG A 118 20.51 -15.23 33.88
N VAL A 119 21.15 -14.11 34.20
CA VAL A 119 22.36 -13.64 33.51
C VAL A 119 23.59 -14.25 34.18
N ASN A 120 24.47 -14.83 33.37
CA ASN A 120 25.80 -15.27 33.79
C ASN A 120 26.84 -14.67 32.83
N GLY A 121 27.58 -13.67 33.31
CA GLY A 121 28.46 -12.85 32.47
C GLY A 121 27.66 -12.09 31.41
N LEU A 122 27.86 -12.45 30.13
CA LEU A 122 27.16 -11.87 28.97
C LEU A 122 26.11 -12.82 28.36
N SER A 123 25.84 -13.95 29.00
CA SER A 123 24.96 -14.99 28.48
C SER A 123 23.76 -15.22 29.38
N LEU A 124 22.68 -15.72 28.78
CA LEU A 124 21.52 -16.22 29.51
C LEU A 124 21.70 -17.71 29.78
N GLU A 125 21.37 -18.14 30.98
CA GLU A 125 21.38 -19.54 31.36
C GLU A 125 20.09 -19.96 32.06
N VAL A 126 19.75 -21.24 31.93
CA VAL A 126 18.66 -21.88 32.65
C VAL A 126 19.17 -22.34 34.00
N VAL A 127 18.44 -22.02 35.07
CA VAL A 127 18.70 -22.50 36.42
C VAL A 127 17.49 -23.20 36.99
N GLU A 128 17.72 -24.17 37.87
CA GLU A 128 16.67 -24.77 38.70
C GLU A 128 16.53 -23.95 39.99
N LEU A 129 15.28 -23.71 40.40
CA LEU A 129 14.94 -23.03 41.64
C LEU A 129 15.00 -24.02 42.79
N GLY A 130 15.68 -23.64 43.88
CA GLY A 130 16.07 -24.55 44.97
C GLY A 130 17.56 -24.43 45.28
N ASP A 131 18.00 -25.06 46.38
CA ASP A 131 19.42 -25.16 46.77
C ASP A 131 20.22 -23.85 46.69
N GLY A 132 19.59 -22.73 47.08
CA GLY A 132 20.21 -21.40 47.14
C GLY A 132 19.87 -20.46 45.97
N VAL A 133 19.26 -20.97 44.89
CA VAL A 133 18.73 -20.13 43.80
C VAL A 133 17.27 -19.79 44.07
N ASN A 134 16.95 -18.50 44.12
CA ASN A 134 15.62 -17.98 44.40
C ASN A 134 15.17 -16.96 43.33
N ASP A 135 13.93 -16.47 43.45
CA ASP A 135 13.34 -15.55 42.48
C ASP A 135 14.17 -14.26 42.24
N SER A 136 14.94 -13.80 43.24
CA SER A 136 15.77 -12.59 43.11
C SER A 136 17.04 -12.79 42.29
N ASP A 137 17.45 -14.04 42.08
CA ASP A 137 18.57 -14.40 41.21
C ASP A 137 18.17 -14.44 39.74
N LEU A 138 16.87 -14.41 39.44
CA LEU A 138 16.34 -14.50 38.09
C LEU A 138 16.29 -13.14 37.40
N LEU A 139 16.47 -13.17 36.09
CA LEU A 139 16.31 -12.00 35.26
C LEU A 139 14.82 -11.63 35.19
N VAL A 140 14.52 -10.38 35.53
CA VAL A 140 13.19 -9.79 35.39
C VAL A 140 13.01 -9.32 33.94
N HIS A 141 11.91 -9.72 33.31
CA HIS A 141 11.63 -9.32 31.94
C HIS A 141 11.21 -7.86 31.86
N ASP A 142 11.85 -7.09 30.99
CA ASP A 142 11.51 -5.70 30.72
C ASP A 142 11.27 -5.48 29.21
N ALA A 143 10.01 -5.62 28.81
CA ALA A 143 9.58 -5.30 27.45
C ALA A 143 9.76 -3.81 27.07
N ASN A 144 9.82 -2.89 28.04
CA ASN A 144 9.81 -1.45 27.79
C ASN A 144 11.23 -0.87 27.78
N ARG A 145 12.25 -1.73 27.85
CA ARG A 145 13.64 -1.34 27.83
C ARG A 145 14.02 -0.68 26.50
N GLU A 146 14.56 0.53 26.56
CA GLU A 146 14.96 1.30 25.36
C GLU A 146 16.03 0.57 24.53
N ASP A 147 17.09 0.05 25.17
CA ASP A 147 18.09 -0.76 24.46
C ASP A 147 17.55 -2.15 24.11
N PRO A 148 17.75 -2.66 22.88
CA PRO A 148 17.15 -3.91 22.43
C PRO A 148 17.92 -5.17 22.90
N ASN A 149 18.96 -5.05 23.72
CA ASN A 149 19.89 -6.15 24.03
C ASN A 149 19.19 -7.34 24.69
N LEU A 150 18.31 -7.08 25.66
CA LEU A 150 17.52 -8.13 26.32
C LEU A 150 16.61 -8.84 25.31
N ALA A 151 15.88 -8.08 24.50
CA ALA A 151 15.00 -8.63 23.48
C ALA A 151 15.78 -9.51 22.48
N TYR A 152 16.99 -9.09 22.08
CA TYR A 152 17.88 -9.89 21.23
C TYR A 152 18.36 -11.16 21.92
N ALA A 153 18.82 -11.08 23.17
CA ALA A 153 19.27 -12.26 23.91
C ALA A 153 18.13 -13.29 24.04
N LEU A 154 16.92 -12.82 24.36
CA LEU A 154 15.72 -13.65 24.43
C LEU A 154 15.35 -14.25 23.07
N SER A 155 15.50 -13.51 21.97
CA SER A 155 15.17 -14.03 20.64
C SER A 155 16.03 -15.22 20.22
N ARG A 156 17.23 -15.37 20.82
CA ARG A 156 18.19 -16.46 20.56
C ARG A 156 17.98 -17.69 21.44
N LEU A 157 17.04 -17.66 22.39
CA LEU A 157 16.67 -18.84 23.16
C LEU A 157 15.85 -19.79 22.28
N THR A 158 16.43 -20.96 21.99
CA THR A 158 15.86 -21.96 21.10
C THR A 158 15.90 -23.36 21.71
N TYR A 159 14.79 -24.10 21.54
CA TYR A 159 14.70 -25.53 21.84
C TYR A 159 15.75 -26.33 21.02
N PRO A 160 16.33 -27.43 21.57
CA PRO A 160 16.08 -28.04 22.88
C PRO A 160 16.88 -27.45 24.05
N ASN A 161 17.87 -26.62 23.77
CA ASN A 161 18.81 -26.17 24.80
C ASN A 161 18.19 -25.12 25.75
N TYR A 162 17.18 -24.40 25.28
CA TYR A 162 16.48 -23.35 26.03
C TYR A 162 14.96 -23.44 25.82
N PRO A 163 14.14 -22.92 26.74
CA PRO A 163 12.72 -22.74 26.47
C PRO A 163 12.53 -21.72 25.33
N VAL A 164 11.47 -21.89 24.56
CA VAL A 164 11.03 -20.90 23.57
C VAL A 164 10.30 -19.77 24.29
N PRO A 165 10.78 -18.53 24.20
CA PRO A 165 10.05 -17.41 24.79
C PRO A 165 8.85 -17.04 23.92
N ILE A 166 7.70 -16.83 24.56
CA ILE A 166 6.48 -16.27 23.98
C ILE A 166 6.04 -15.07 24.81
N GLY A 167 5.29 -14.16 24.21
CA GLY A 167 4.90 -12.88 24.80
C GLY A 167 5.55 -11.70 24.08
N ILE A 168 5.55 -10.55 24.72
CA ILE A 168 6.08 -9.30 24.17
C ILE A 168 7.56 -9.19 24.52
N PHE A 169 8.45 -9.22 23.52
CA PHE A 169 9.89 -9.05 23.70
C PHE A 169 10.26 -7.58 23.87
N ARG A 170 9.58 -6.71 23.12
CA ARG A 170 9.84 -5.27 23.07
C ARG A 170 8.54 -4.51 22.84
N ASN A 171 8.35 -3.42 23.56
CA ASN A 171 7.26 -2.45 23.43
C ASN A 171 7.76 -1.08 23.92
N VAL A 172 8.34 -0.29 23.02
CA VAL A 172 8.94 1.02 23.32
C VAL A 172 8.31 2.12 22.48
N THR A 173 8.28 3.34 22.99
CA THR A 173 7.70 4.46 22.24
C THR A 173 8.80 5.20 21.49
N LYS A 174 8.65 5.33 20.16
CA LYS A 174 9.47 6.24 19.33
C LYS A 174 8.54 7.11 18.47
N MET A 175 9.08 8.21 17.95
CA MET A 175 8.38 9.04 16.97
C MET A 175 7.96 8.18 15.77
N THR A 176 6.67 8.21 15.41
CA THR A 176 6.17 7.54 14.21
C THR A 176 6.49 8.39 12.98
N TYR A 177 6.60 7.74 11.81
CA TYR A 177 6.78 8.46 10.55
C TYR A 177 5.67 9.47 10.28
N GLU A 178 4.41 9.06 10.52
CA GLU A 178 3.24 9.93 10.35
C GLU A 178 3.32 11.17 11.23
N THR A 179 3.62 11.02 12.52
CA THR A 179 3.68 12.14 13.46
C THR A 179 4.84 13.08 13.10
N GLY A 180 5.99 12.53 12.70
CA GLY A 180 7.13 13.32 12.22
C GLY A 180 6.81 14.10 10.94
N LEU A 181 6.19 13.44 9.95
CA LEU A 181 5.81 14.05 8.68
C LEU A 181 4.78 15.16 8.86
N LEU A 182 3.69 14.88 9.61
CA LEU A 182 2.65 15.87 9.87
C LEU A 182 3.20 17.05 10.68
N GLY A 183 4.04 16.78 11.69
CA GLY A 183 4.71 17.84 12.44
C GLY A 183 5.61 18.72 11.55
N GLN A 184 6.30 18.12 10.58
CA GLN A 184 7.09 18.88 9.59
C GLN A 184 6.21 19.77 8.71
N VAL A 185 5.05 19.26 8.26
CA VAL A 185 4.09 20.03 7.46
C VAL A 185 3.54 21.21 8.25
N GLU A 186 3.11 21.00 9.50
CA GLU A 186 2.61 22.08 10.36
C GLU A 186 3.67 23.14 10.66
N ALA A 187 4.91 22.72 10.94
CA ALA A 187 6.02 23.66 11.13
C ALA A 187 6.30 24.49 9.86
N ALA A 188 6.27 23.86 8.69
CA ALA A 188 6.44 24.57 7.42
C ALA A 188 5.32 25.60 7.20
N LYS A 189 4.07 25.23 7.48
CA LYS A 189 2.93 26.15 7.39
C LYS A 189 3.02 27.33 8.36
N ALA A 190 3.45 27.09 9.59
CA ALA A 190 3.63 28.16 10.58
C ALA A 190 4.73 29.16 10.17
N MET A 191 5.79 28.69 9.50
CA MET A 191 6.91 29.54 9.07
C MET A 191 6.69 30.24 7.73
N GLN A 192 6.03 29.56 6.78
CA GLN A 192 5.93 29.99 5.38
C GLN A 192 4.50 30.34 4.96
N GLY A 193 3.52 30.17 5.86
CA GLY A 193 2.09 30.24 5.55
C GLY A 193 1.55 28.91 4.99
N GLU A 194 0.22 28.82 4.79
CA GLU A 194 -0.45 27.63 4.24
C GLU A 194 0.11 27.16 2.88
N GLY A 195 0.84 28.04 2.18
CA GLY A 195 1.29 27.85 0.81
C GLY A 195 0.13 28.04 -0.17
N ASP A 196 0.36 28.77 -1.25
CA ASP A 196 -0.58 28.81 -2.36
C ASP A 196 -0.04 27.89 -3.46
N LEU A 197 -0.78 26.82 -3.75
CA LEU A 197 -0.45 25.89 -4.83
C LEU A 197 -0.32 26.64 -6.16
N LYS A 198 -1.10 27.71 -6.37
CA LYS A 198 -1.06 28.57 -7.55
C LYS A 198 0.24 29.38 -7.59
N GLU A 199 0.65 29.99 -6.48
CA GLU A 199 1.94 30.68 -6.39
C GLU A 199 3.12 29.72 -6.60
N LEU A 200 3.10 28.54 -5.97
CA LEU A 200 4.13 27.51 -6.16
C LEU A 200 4.20 27.03 -7.62
N TYR A 201 3.04 26.91 -8.27
CA TYR A 201 2.97 26.50 -9.67
C TYR A 201 3.50 27.60 -10.62
N PHE A 202 3.30 28.88 -10.27
CA PHE A 202 3.75 30.02 -11.06
C PHE A 202 5.08 30.64 -10.59
N SER A 203 5.71 30.13 -9.54
CA SER A 203 7.04 30.56 -9.06
C SER A 203 8.19 29.99 -9.91
N SER A 204 7.88 29.07 -10.83
CA SER A 204 8.82 28.49 -11.79
C SER A 204 8.83 29.29 -13.10
N ASP A 205 9.90 29.17 -13.91
CA ASP A 205 9.96 29.81 -15.22
C ASP A 205 8.81 29.34 -16.13
N ILE A 206 7.80 30.20 -16.30
CA ILE A 206 6.66 30.00 -17.20
C ILE A 206 6.76 30.95 -18.42
N TRP A 207 6.22 30.53 -19.58
CA TRP A 207 6.23 31.27 -20.85
C TRP A 207 4.89 31.02 -21.54
N THR A 208 4.42 32.01 -22.27
CA THR A 208 3.16 31.96 -23.00
C THR A 208 3.46 31.90 -24.50
N VAL A 209 3.01 30.86 -25.21
CA VAL A 209 3.28 30.69 -26.66
C VAL A 209 2.19 31.39 -27.48
N THR A 210 2.54 32.31 -28.39
CA THR A 210 1.61 32.97 -29.33
C THR A 210 1.48 32.21 -30.65
N GLU A 211 0.40 32.47 -31.42
CA GLU A 211 0.00 31.70 -32.62
C GLU A 211 1.03 31.73 -33.77
N ASP A 212 1.91 32.71 -33.74
CA ASP A 212 2.94 33.05 -34.70
C ASP A 212 4.34 32.58 -34.28
N GLY A 213 4.50 32.03 -33.06
CA GLY A 213 5.74 31.38 -32.59
C GLY A 213 6.93 32.32 -32.38
N THR A 214 6.75 33.64 -32.48
CA THR A 214 7.84 34.61 -32.57
C THR A 214 8.01 35.52 -31.35
N GLU A 215 7.04 35.64 -30.42
CA GLU A 215 7.19 36.45 -29.21
C GLU A 215 7.16 35.65 -27.91
N ARG A 216 8.22 35.83 -27.10
CA ARG A 216 8.29 35.45 -25.69
C ARG A 216 7.77 36.61 -24.84
N SER A 217 6.47 36.65 -24.57
CA SER A 217 5.87 37.69 -23.72
C SER A 217 5.86 37.26 -22.25
N PRO A 218 6.25 38.14 -21.30
CA PRO A 218 6.28 37.82 -19.89
C PRO A 218 4.89 37.91 -19.27
N ALA A 219 4.65 37.02 -18.30
CA ALA A 219 3.50 36.93 -17.42
C ALA A 219 2.18 36.43 -18.07
N ASN A 220 1.96 35.14 -17.79
CA ASN A 220 0.68 34.49 -17.50
C ASN A 220 0.21 33.47 -18.55
N GLY A 221 0.36 32.21 -18.18
CA GLY A 221 -0.48 31.08 -18.59
C GLY A 221 -0.62 30.82 -20.09
N ARG A 222 0.31 30.04 -20.67
CA ARG A 222 -0.03 29.00 -21.65
C ARG A 222 0.79 27.74 -21.38
N VAL A 223 0.11 26.61 -21.58
CA VAL A 223 0.55 25.22 -21.42
C VAL A 223 1.99 25.03 -21.90
N LYS A 224 2.89 24.70 -20.96
CA LYS A 224 4.19 24.11 -21.31
C LYS A 224 4.11 22.62 -21.13
N GLN A 225 4.73 21.91 -22.06
CA GLN A 225 4.98 20.48 -21.91
C GLN A 225 5.60 20.18 -20.54
N THR A 226 4.84 19.44 -19.75
CA THR A 226 5.25 18.89 -18.47
C THR A 226 6.52 18.04 -18.65
N PRO A 227 7.36 17.85 -17.61
CA PRO A 227 8.44 16.86 -17.65
C PRO A 227 7.97 15.45 -18.07
N PHE A 228 6.69 15.16 -17.82
CA PHE A 228 5.98 13.95 -18.22
C PHE A 228 5.62 13.91 -19.71
N GLU A 229 5.22 15.04 -20.30
CA GLU A 229 5.01 15.14 -21.75
C GLU A 229 6.33 15.08 -22.51
N ARG A 230 7.41 15.68 -21.97
CA ARG A 230 8.78 15.49 -22.47
C ARG A 230 9.21 14.03 -22.41
N ALA A 231 8.99 13.32 -21.30
CA ALA A 231 9.33 11.90 -21.20
C ALA A 231 8.57 11.02 -22.21
N PHE A 232 7.30 11.32 -22.50
CA PHE A 232 6.54 10.62 -23.53
C PHE A 232 7.06 10.98 -24.94
N ASP A 233 7.34 12.25 -25.22
CA ASP A 233 7.87 12.66 -26.53
C ASP A 233 9.30 12.14 -26.76
N ASP A 234 10.14 12.09 -25.73
CA ASP A 234 11.47 11.47 -25.74
C ASP A 234 11.38 9.95 -25.93
N MET A 235 10.42 9.29 -25.27
CA MET A 235 10.14 7.86 -25.46
C MET A 235 9.67 7.56 -26.89
N MET A 236 8.75 8.37 -27.43
CA MET A 236 8.23 8.21 -28.78
C MET A 236 9.29 8.55 -29.84
N ALA A 237 10.14 9.55 -29.60
CA ALA A 237 11.27 9.89 -30.47
C ALA A 237 12.33 8.77 -30.51
N GLY A 238 12.57 8.09 -29.39
CA GLY A 238 13.46 6.94 -29.32
C GLY A 238 12.95 5.68 -30.04
N TRP A 239 11.66 5.62 -30.38
CA TRP A 239 11.03 4.49 -31.07
C TRP A 239 10.83 4.73 -32.58
N ALA A 240 11.24 5.90 -33.09
CA ALA A 240 10.94 6.35 -34.44
C ALA A 240 11.43 5.42 -35.57
N GLU A 241 12.40 4.53 -35.32
CA GLU A 241 12.99 3.66 -36.34
C GLU A 241 12.39 2.24 -36.41
N ALA A 242 11.42 1.88 -35.55
CA ALA A 242 10.89 0.50 -35.49
C ALA A 242 9.41 0.36 -35.11
N LEU A 243 8.55 1.33 -35.44
CA LEU A 243 7.12 1.21 -35.16
C LEU A 243 6.41 0.32 -36.20
N THR A 244 5.55 -0.58 -35.74
CA THR A 244 4.58 -1.28 -36.60
C THR A 244 3.56 -0.29 -37.19
N PRO A 245 2.86 -0.60 -38.30
CA PRO A 245 1.94 0.36 -38.90
C PRO A 245 0.74 0.70 -37.98
N VAL A 246 0.31 -0.22 -37.12
CA VAL A 246 -0.61 0.07 -36.00
C VAL A 246 -0.01 1.07 -35.01
N GLN A 247 1.25 0.90 -34.59
CA GLN A 247 1.88 1.83 -33.66
C GLN A 247 2.07 3.22 -34.27
N GLN A 248 2.42 3.31 -35.55
CA GLN A 248 2.48 4.56 -36.29
C GLN A 248 1.11 5.25 -36.37
N SER A 249 0.05 4.46 -36.61
CA SER A 249 -1.34 4.95 -36.61
C SER A 249 -1.72 5.52 -35.23
N LEU A 250 -1.41 4.82 -34.14
CA LEU A 250 -1.67 5.31 -32.78
C LEU A 250 -0.89 6.59 -32.46
N ALA A 251 0.34 6.72 -32.95
CA ALA A 251 1.21 7.87 -32.71
C ALA A 251 0.82 9.14 -33.48
N THR A 252 0.06 9.01 -34.57
CA THR A 252 -0.19 10.12 -35.51
C THR A 252 -1.66 10.48 -35.69
N ILE A 253 -2.56 9.50 -35.59
CA ILE A 253 -4.00 9.74 -35.81
C ILE A 253 -4.60 10.47 -34.60
N PRO A 254 -5.33 11.57 -34.81
CA PRO A 254 -5.96 12.33 -33.73
C PRO A 254 -7.07 11.57 -32.99
N ILE A 255 -7.26 11.89 -31.72
CA ILE A 255 -8.30 11.32 -30.85
C ILE A 255 -9.72 11.54 -31.41
N ARG A 256 -9.99 12.64 -32.11
CA ARG A 256 -11.30 12.89 -32.75
C ARG A 256 -11.73 11.78 -33.72
N GLU A 257 -10.77 11.04 -34.31
CA GLU A 257 -11.05 9.92 -35.22
C GLU A 257 -11.55 8.68 -34.49
N LEU A 258 -11.48 8.64 -33.15
CA LEU A 258 -12.04 7.58 -32.32
C LEU A 258 -13.56 7.67 -32.16
N GLN A 259 -14.21 8.66 -32.78
CA GLN A 259 -15.64 8.95 -32.66
C GLN A 259 -16.08 9.13 -31.19
N PRO A 260 -15.60 10.20 -30.51
CA PRO A 260 -15.95 10.48 -29.12
C PRO A 260 -17.46 10.57 -28.89
N ILE A 261 -17.90 10.10 -27.72
CA ILE A 261 -19.29 10.17 -27.29
C ILE A 261 -19.63 11.61 -26.88
N PRO A 262 -20.77 12.18 -27.29
CA PRO A 262 -21.23 13.49 -26.80
C PRO A 262 -21.33 13.49 -25.26
N PRO A 263 -20.81 14.53 -24.59
CA PRO A 263 -20.72 14.52 -23.14
C PRO A 263 -22.08 14.79 -22.49
N ILE A 264 -22.38 14.07 -21.41
CA ILE A 264 -23.43 14.47 -20.46
C ILE A 264 -22.81 15.48 -19.51
N THR A 265 -23.33 16.71 -19.48
CA THR A 265 -22.83 17.78 -18.61
C THR A 265 -23.80 18.13 -17.48
N CYS A 266 -23.28 18.50 -16.31
CA CYS A 266 -24.04 18.92 -15.13
C CYS A 266 -23.27 20.02 -14.38
N THR A 267 -23.92 20.70 -13.43
CA THR A 267 -23.25 21.63 -12.51
C THR A 267 -23.06 20.99 -11.13
N PRO A 268 -22.18 21.53 -10.26
CA PRO A 268 -22.01 21.03 -8.91
C PRO A 268 -23.29 21.03 -8.06
N GLU A 269 -24.26 21.89 -8.40
CA GLU A 269 -25.51 22.09 -7.69
C GLU A 269 -26.60 21.07 -8.10
N ASP A 270 -26.44 20.40 -9.25
CA ASP A 270 -27.37 19.36 -9.70
C ASP A 270 -27.45 18.22 -8.66
N THR A 271 -28.62 17.60 -8.53
CA THR A 271 -28.79 16.48 -7.60
C THR A 271 -28.25 15.18 -8.17
N LEU A 272 -27.88 14.25 -7.29
CA LEU A 272 -27.47 12.91 -7.72
C LEU A 272 -28.61 12.14 -8.39
N ALA A 273 -29.86 12.34 -7.97
CA ALA A 273 -31.02 11.73 -8.60
C ALA A 273 -31.15 12.14 -10.08
N ASP A 274 -31.01 13.43 -10.36
CA ASP A 274 -31.15 13.97 -11.72
C ASP A 274 -30.03 13.50 -12.63
N ILE A 275 -28.78 13.54 -12.17
CA ILE A 275 -27.65 13.11 -13.01
C ILE A 275 -27.68 11.61 -13.29
N VAL A 276 -28.09 10.79 -12.31
CA VAL A 276 -28.21 9.34 -12.47
C VAL A 276 -29.31 9.00 -13.48
N ALA A 277 -30.43 9.73 -13.45
CA ALA A 277 -31.50 9.57 -14.45
C ALA A 277 -31.01 9.91 -15.87
N ARG A 278 -30.29 11.02 -16.03
CA ARG A 278 -29.73 11.45 -17.32
C ARG A 278 -28.68 10.47 -17.86
N LEU A 279 -27.80 9.96 -17.00
CA LEU A 279 -26.82 8.94 -17.35
C LEU A 279 -27.48 7.64 -17.82
N LYS A 280 -28.53 7.20 -17.12
CA LYS A 280 -29.31 6.02 -17.49
C LYS A 280 -30.04 6.20 -18.82
N GLU A 281 -30.69 7.33 -19.04
CA GLU A 281 -31.42 7.64 -20.28
C GLU A 281 -30.49 7.69 -21.49
N ALA A 282 -29.31 8.30 -21.34
CA ALA A 282 -28.29 8.38 -22.37
C ALA A 282 -27.50 7.07 -22.56
N ASN A 283 -27.71 6.06 -21.70
CA ASN A 283 -26.90 4.85 -21.61
C ASN A 283 -25.39 5.15 -21.52
N GLN A 284 -25.02 6.17 -20.75
CA GLN A 284 -23.64 6.60 -20.52
C GLN A 284 -23.26 6.41 -19.06
N ALA A 285 -21.97 6.19 -18.81
CA ALA A 285 -21.43 5.91 -17.48
C ALA A 285 -20.62 7.07 -16.87
N CYS A 286 -20.57 8.22 -17.55
CA CYS A 286 -19.76 9.38 -17.15
C CYS A 286 -20.51 10.68 -17.41
N ALA A 287 -20.60 11.52 -16.38
CA ALA A 287 -21.02 12.91 -16.47
C ALA A 287 -19.81 13.83 -16.23
N LEU A 288 -19.75 14.91 -16.99
CA LEU A 288 -18.76 15.96 -16.90
C LEU A 288 -19.37 17.12 -16.11
N VAL A 289 -18.73 17.51 -15.01
CA VAL A 289 -19.23 18.58 -14.15
C VAL A 289 -18.57 19.89 -14.58
N CYS A 290 -19.38 20.89 -14.87
CA CYS A 290 -18.95 22.20 -15.34
C CYS A 290 -19.22 23.28 -14.30
N ASN A 291 -18.31 24.25 -14.19
CA ASN A 291 -18.55 25.45 -13.38
C ASN A 291 -19.55 26.41 -14.07
N GLU A 292 -19.83 27.54 -13.42
CA GLU A 292 -20.73 28.59 -13.95
C GLU A 292 -20.30 29.15 -15.32
N LYS A 293 -19.02 29.04 -15.69
CA LYS A 293 -18.47 29.47 -16.98
C LYS A 293 -18.56 28.39 -18.07
N GLY A 294 -19.05 27.20 -17.72
CA GLY A 294 -19.13 26.04 -18.62
C GLY A 294 -17.81 25.27 -18.76
N GLU A 295 -16.80 25.58 -17.95
CA GLU A 295 -15.49 24.93 -17.96
C GLU A 295 -15.55 23.65 -17.11
N LEU A 296 -14.87 22.58 -17.56
CA LEU A 296 -14.80 21.33 -16.83
C LEU A 296 -14.13 21.54 -15.45
N CYS A 297 -14.81 21.16 -14.38
CA CYS A 297 -14.28 21.23 -13.02
C CYS A 297 -14.32 19.88 -12.28
N GLY A 298 -15.09 18.91 -12.78
CA GLY A 298 -15.24 17.60 -12.16
C GLY A 298 -15.71 16.50 -13.12
N THR A 299 -15.66 15.26 -12.65
CA THR A 299 -16.32 14.10 -13.29
C THR A 299 -17.13 13.32 -12.26
N PHE A 300 -18.24 12.73 -12.70
CA PHE A 300 -19.05 11.82 -11.88
C PHE A 300 -19.39 10.57 -12.69
N THR A 301 -18.99 9.38 -12.22
CA THR A 301 -19.13 8.13 -12.98
C THR A 301 -19.88 7.02 -12.25
N ASP A 302 -20.14 5.91 -12.94
CA ASP A 302 -20.65 4.65 -12.38
C ASP A 302 -19.99 4.22 -11.06
N ARG A 303 -18.67 4.38 -10.93
CA ARG A 303 -17.91 4.08 -9.72
C ARG A 303 -18.26 5.02 -8.57
N ASP A 304 -18.51 6.29 -8.87
CA ASP A 304 -18.96 7.26 -7.87
C ASP A 304 -20.38 6.93 -7.40
N ILE A 305 -21.27 6.51 -8.32
CA ILE A 305 -22.61 6.00 -7.97
C ILE A 305 -22.50 4.82 -7.00
N LEU A 306 -21.65 3.81 -7.29
CA LEU A 306 -21.44 2.66 -6.40
C LEU A 306 -20.88 3.06 -5.04
N ARG A 307 -19.98 4.05 -4.99
CA ARG A 307 -19.44 4.58 -3.74
C ARG A 307 -20.52 5.26 -2.90
N VAL A 308 -21.40 6.03 -3.54
CA VAL A 308 -22.44 6.81 -2.85
C VAL A 308 -23.64 5.94 -2.44
N ALA A 309 -23.97 4.90 -3.19
CA ALA A 309 -25.11 4.01 -2.91
C ALA A 309 -25.08 3.32 -1.53
N LEU A 310 -23.91 3.22 -0.90
CA LEU A 310 -23.74 2.66 0.44
C LEU A 310 -23.79 3.71 1.56
N LEU A 311 -23.79 5.00 1.21
CA LEU A 311 -23.61 6.12 2.13
C LEU A 311 -24.84 7.02 2.22
N VAL A 312 -25.75 6.94 1.24
CA VAL A 312 -26.87 7.86 1.08
C VAL A 312 -28.16 7.08 0.88
N THR A 313 -29.19 7.40 1.66
CA THR A 313 -30.52 6.78 1.59
C THR A 313 -31.46 7.46 0.59
N ASP A 314 -31.24 8.75 0.30
CA ASP A 314 -32.01 9.53 -0.67
C ASP A 314 -31.08 10.40 -1.54
N LEU A 315 -31.01 10.06 -2.84
CA LEU A 315 -30.14 10.72 -3.81
C LEU A 315 -30.62 12.14 -4.20
N SER A 316 -31.87 12.51 -3.88
CA SER A 316 -32.39 13.85 -4.17
C SER A 316 -31.83 14.93 -3.23
N GLN A 317 -31.29 14.53 -2.09
CA GLN A 317 -30.77 15.43 -1.05
C GLN A 317 -29.25 15.66 -1.13
N VAL A 318 -28.58 15.00 -2.07
CA VAL A 318 -27.12 15.08 -2.26
C VAL A 318 -26.82 15.66 -3.62
N THR A 319 -25.85 16.56 -3.66
CA THR A 319 -25.44 17.28 -4.88
C THR A 319 -24.26 16.59 -5.55
N VAL A 320 -24.11 16.80 -6.86
CA VAL A 320 -22.97 16.30 -7.64
C VAL A 320 -21.65 16.82 -7.08
N GLY A 321 -21.58 18.09 -6.68
CA GLY A 321 -20.37 18.72 -6.14
C GLY A 321 -19.81 18.03 -4.89
N GLN A 322 -20.67 17.45 -4.06
CA GLN A 322 -20.26 16.70 -2.85
C GLN A 322 -19.63 15.34 -3.15
N CYS A 323 -19.88 14.79 -4.34
CA CYS A 323 -19.52 13.43 -4.71
C CYS A 323 -18.67 13.33 -5.98
N MET A 324 -18.47 14.42 -6.72
CA MET A 324 -17.66 14.44 -7.93
C MET A 324 -16.18 14.25 -7.64
N TRP A 325 -15.47 13.71 -8.61
CA TRP A 325 -14.02 13.78 -8.64
C TRP A 325 -13.58 15.13 -9.19
N THR A 326 -12.92 15.95 -8.38
CA THR A 326 -12.49 17.30 -8.76
C THR A 326 -11.22 17.29 -9.62
N ASN A 327 -11.10 18.28 -10.51
CA ASN A 327 -9.93 18.48 -11.38
C ASN A 327 -9.56 17.23 -12.23
N PRO A 328 -10.49 16.74 -13.06
CA PRO A 328 -10.25 15.57 -13.91
C PRO A 328 -9.22 15.88 -14.99
N LEU A 329 -8.36 14.91 -15.33
CA LEU A 329 -7.56 14.98 -16.54
C LEU A 329 -8.48 15.04 -17.76
N ALA A 330 -8.29 16.03 -18.62
CA ALA A 330 -8.97 16.16 -19.91
C ALA A 330 -7.93 16.33 -21.03
N LEU A 331 -8.23 15.79 -22.20
CA LEU A 331 -7.38 15.94 -23.39
C LEU A 331 -8.07 16.78 -24.46
N ARG A 332 -7.27 17.35 -25.37
CA ARG A 332 -7.83 17.92 -26.61
C ARG A 332 -8.02 16.82 -27.65
N ALA A 333 -9.07 16.94 -28.46
CA ALA A 333 -9.41 15.94 -29.47
C ALA A 333 -8.45 15.93 -30.68
N ASP A 334 -7.60 16.94 -30.85
CA ASP A 334 -6.59 17.03 -31.90
C ASP A 334 -5.27 16.32 -31.56
N LEU A 335 -5.09 15.88 -30.30
CA LEU A 335 -3.92 15.11 -29.89
C LEU A 335 -3.94 13.69 -30.44
N PRO A 336 -2.77 13.03 -30.62
CA PRO A 336 -2.72 11.64 -31.08
C PRO A 336 -3.37 10.63 -30.13
N ILE A 337 -3.90 9.54 -30.66
CA ILE A 337 -4.52 8.44 -29.90
C ILE A 337 -3.56 7.87 -28.83
N ALA A 338 -2.26 7.84 -29.10
CA ALA A 338 -1.25 7.39 -28.14
C ALA A 338 -1.27 8.21 -26.82
N ARG A 339 -1.68 9.49 -26.86
CA ARG A 339 -1.86 10.30 -25.65
C ARG A 339 -3.02 9.80 -24.79
N ALA A 340 -4.11 9.36 -25.42
CA ALA A 340 -5.22 8.73 -24.71
C ALA A 340 -4.83 7.36 -24.12
N LEU A 341 -4.08 6.53 -24.85
CA LEU A 341 -3.55 5.26 -24.34
C LEU A 341 -2.68 5.45 -23.10
N HIS A 342 -1.79 6.44 -23.17
CA HIS A 342 -0.93 6.79 -22.04
C HIS A 342 -1.75 7.26 -20.83
N ALA A 343 -2.76 8.12 -21.06
CA ALA A 343 -3.67 8.56 -20.01
C ALA A 343 -4.40 7.37 -19.34
N PHE A 344 -4.89 6.41 -20.12
CA PHE A 344 -5.54 5.19 -19.61
C PHE A 344 -4.59 4.23 -18.88
N SER A 345 -3.32 4.17 -19.27
CA SER A 345 -2.33 3.28 -18.66
C SER A 345 -1.82 3.81 -17.32
N VAL A 346 -1.65 5.13 -17.20
CA VAL A 346 -1.01 5.75 -16.03
C VAL A 346 -2.04 6.22 -15.00
N ARG A 347 -3.25 6.59 -15.45
CA ARG A 347 -4.36 6.98 -14.58
C ARG A 347 -5.44 5.91 -14.67
N THR A 348 -6.01 5.51 -13.52
CA THR A 348 -7.11 4.54 -13.45
C THR A 348 -8.46 5.09 -13.97
N GLN A 349 -8.45 6.03 -14.91
CA GLN A 349 -9.64 6.63 -15.50
C GLN A 349 -10.13 5.75 -16.65
N ARG A 350 -11.41 5.35 -16.62
CA ARG A 350 -12.04 4.54 -17.69
C ARG A 350 -12.78 5.40 -18.72
N HIS A 351 -13.09 6.64 -18.33
CA HIS A 351 -13.73 7.67 -19.13
C HIS A 351 -12.82 8.87 -19.12
N LEU A 352 -12.38 9.29 -20.30
CA LEU A 352 -11.46 10.41 -20.48
C LEU A 352 -12.21 11.57 -21.14
N PRO A 353 -12.44 12.67 -20.41
CA PRO A 353 -13.02 13.90 -20.94
C PRO A 353 -12.18 14.49 -22.07
N LEU A 354 -12.84 15.03 -23.08
CA LEU A 354 -12.25 15.86 -24.11
C LEU A 354 -12.75 17.29 -23.98
N CYS A 355 -11.84 18.25 -24.07
CA CYS A 355 -12.17 19.67 -23.99
C CYS A 355 -11.59 20.48 -25.16
N ASP A 356 -12.20 21.62 -25.43
CA ASP A 356 -11.67 22.62 -26.35
C ASP A 356 -10.58 23.51 -25.71
N ALA A 357 -10.20 24.58 -26.40
CA ALA A 357 -9.19 25.52 -25.92
C ALA A 357 -9.63 26.33 -24.68
N ASP A 358 -10.94 26.51 -24.49
CA ASP A 358 -11.54 27.22 -23.36
C ASP A 358 -11.89 26.26 -22.20
N HIS A 359 -11.37 25.03 -22.24
CA HIS A 359 -11.64 23.96 -21.27
C HIS A 359 -13.12 23.55 -21.17
N LYS A 360 -13.90 23.78 -22.22
CA LYS A 360 -15.30 23.36 -22.28
C LYS A 360 -15.38 21.93 -22.81
N PRO A 361 -16.23 21.07 -22.22
CA PRO A 361 -16.33 19.70 -22.67
C PRO A 361 -16.92 19.54 -24.07
N VAL A 362 -16.24 18.75 -24.90
CA VAL A 362 -16.66 18.46 -26.29
C VAL A 362 -16.91 16.96 -26.55
N GLY A 363 -16.47 16.08 -25.65
CA GLY A 363 -16.67 14.65 -25.82
C GLY A 363 -16.10 13.81 -24.69
N VAL A 364 -16.35 12.51 -24.74
CA VAL A 364 -15.75 11.50 -23.85
C VAL A 364 -15.28 10.32 -24.69
N ILE A 365 -14.07 9.84 -24.43
CA ILE A 365 -13.57 8.57 -24.96
C ILE A 365 -13.31 7.58 -23.83
N THR A 366 -13.23 6.30 -24.19
CA THR A 366 -12.97 5.19 -23.26
C THR A 366 -11.94 4.25 -23.87
N THR A 367 -11.39 3.35 -23.06
CA THR A 367 -10.46 2.31 -23.53
C THR A 367 -11.05 1.48 -24.69
N ASN A 368 -12.37 1.24 -24.69
CA ASN A 368 -13.05 0.50 -25.76
C ASN A 368 -12.93 1.18 -27.13
N HIS A 369 -12.95 2.51 -27.19
CA HIS A 369 -12.78 3.23 -28.47
C HIS A 369 -11.40 2.96 -29.07
N VAL A 370 -10.37 2.92 -28.22
CA VAL A 370 -9.01 2.64 -28.67
C VAL A 370 -8.84 1.17 -29.07
N VAL A 371 -9.40 0.24 -28.29
CA VAL A 371 -9.37 -1.20 -28.62
C VAL A 371 -10.06 -1.46 -29.96
N GLU A 372 -11.22 -0.85 -30.19
CA GLU A 372 -11.95 -0.99 -31.45
C GLU A 372 -11.17 -0.39 -32.63
N PHE A 373 -10.51 0.75 -32.43
CA PHE A 373 -9.61 1.33 -33.42
C PHE A 373 -8.45 0.38 -33.78
N ILE A 374 -7.78 -0.21 -32.78
CA ILE A 374 -6.68 -1.16 -32.99
C ILE A 374 -7.17 -2.40 -33.74
N LYS A 375 -8.33 -2.95 -33.37
CA LYS A 375 -8.94 -4.11 -34.06
C LYS A 375 -9.17 -3.83 -35.54
N ARG A 376 -9.75 -2.67 -35.88
CA ARG A 376 -10.00 -2.26 -37.28
C ARG A 376 -8.70 -2.12 -38.07
N ARG A 377 -7.63 -1.63 -37.44
CA ARG A 377 -6.32 -1.47 -38.08
C ARG A 377 -5.60 -2.79 -38.30
N LEU A 378 -5.59 -3.69 -37.30
CA LEU A 378 -5.02 -5.03 -37.46
C LEU A 378 -5.74 -5.85 -38.54
N ALA A 379 -7.08 -5.82 -38.58
CA ALA A 379 -7.85 -6.51 -39.60
C ALA A 379 -7.65 -5.95 -41.02
N ALA A 380 -7.17 -4.71 -41.14
CA ALA A 380 -6.82 -4.09 -42.42
C ALA A 380 -5.38 -4.39 -42.86
N GLU A 381 -4.50 -4.85 -41.96
CA GLU A 381 -3.13 -5.30 -42.28
C GLU A 381 -3.08 -6.77 -42.72
N GLU A 382 -4.09 -7.58 -42.37
CA GLU A 382 -4.23 -8.99 -42.78
C GLU A 382 -4.86 -9.18 -44.17
N ARG A 383 -5.25 -8.10 -44.86
CA ARG A 383 -5.80 -8.08 -46.22
C ARG A 383 -4.83 -7.42 -47.18
#